data_AF-A0A0N4UQD2-F1
#
_entry.id   AF-A0A0N4UQD2-F1
#
_cell.length_a   1.000
_cell.length_b   1.000
_cell.length_c   1.000
_cell.angle_alpha   90.00
_cell.angle_beta   90.00
_cell.angle_gamma   90.00
#
_symmetry.space_group_name_H-M   'P 1'
#
loop_
_entity.id
_entity.type
_entity.pdbx_description
1 polymer ?
#
loop_
_entity_poly.entity_id
_entity_poly.type
_entity_poly.pdbx_seq_one_letter_code
_entity_poly.pdbx_strand_id
1 'polypeptide(L)'
;MRRRCESSSHTSCKNEIFDDFAYPRHCDLCQPLFMISDPSDFARHLRRIHSTKEGGSFVCRYGPNGVCQTLPLEGVSDRDYAAHIRKCHTSSDFILVFILKYA
;
A
#
# COMPACT_ATOMS: atom_id res chain seq x y z
N MET A 1 3.30 43.82 -15.60
CA MET A 1 3.80 42.82 -14.63
C MET A 1 2.67 42.41 -13.70
N ARG A 2 2.02 41.26 -13.91
CA ARG A 2 1.41 40.47 -12.82
C ARG A 2 1.45 39.00 -13.25
N ARG A 3 2.35 38.23 -12.62
CA ARG A 3 2.34 36.78 -12.66
C ARG A 3 1.14 36.33 -11.83
N ARG A 4 0.27 35.47 -12.36
CA ARG A 4 -0.55 34.60 -11.54
C ARG A 4 -0.13 33.18 -11.84
N CYS A 5 0.68 32.66 -10.94
CA CYS A 5 0.96 31.25 -10.81
C CYS A 5 -0.20 30.70 -9.99
N GLU A 6 -1.15 30.02 -10.64
CA GLU A 6 -2.00 29.05 -9.95
C GLU A 6 -1.76 27.74 -10.67
N SER A 7 -0.77 27.04 -10.13
CA SER A 7 -0.41 25.69 -10.41
C SER A 7 -1.67 24.83 -10.44
N SER A 8 -1.89 24.20 -11.58
CA SER A 8 -2.72 23.01 -11.71
C SER A 8 -2.40 22.05 -10.57
N SER A 9 -3.37 21.83 -9.70
CA SER A 9 -3.47 20.62 -8.88
C SER A 9 -4.94 20.31 -8.73
N HIS A 10 -5.51 19.89 -9.85
CA HIS A 10 -6.53 18.85 -9.87
C HIS A 10 -5.96 17.61 -9.14
N THR A 11 -6.01 17.63 -7.82
CA THR A 11 -5.83 16.46 -6.95
C THR A 11 -6.91 16.59 -5.90
N SER A 12 -8.14 16.27 -6.29
CA SER A 12 -8.72 14.93 -6.19
C SER A 12 -9.74 15.04 -5.09
N CYS A 13 -11.01 15.10 -5.52
CA CYS A 13 -12.17 14.61 -4.79
C CYS A 13 -11.81 14.01 -3.43
N LYS A 14 -12.06 14.80 -2.39
CA LYS A 14 -12.30 14.29 -1.05
C LYS A 14 -13.51 13.39 -1.16
N ASN A 15 -13.30 12.09 -1.40
CA ASN A 15 -14.26 11.10 -0.99
C ASN A 15 -14.17 11.08 0.53
N GLU A 16 -15.02 11.90 1.14
CA GLU A 16 -15.31 11.86 2.55
C GLU A 16 -16.06 10.55 2.83
N ILE A 17 -15.61 9.83 3.87
CA ILE A 17 -16.27 8.72 4.57
C ILE A 17 -16.06 7.32 3.95
N PHE A 18 -15.76 6.34 4.82
CA PHE A 18 -15.51 4.89 4.63
C PHE A 18 -14.06 4.39 4.45
N ASP A 19 -13.13 4.68 5.38
CA ASP A 19 -12.02 3.73 5.72
C ASP A 19 -11.29 4.06 7.05
N ASP A 20 -11.92 4.77 8.00
CA ASP A 20 -11.22 5.36 9.17
C ASP A 20 -10.68 4.32 10.19
N PHE A 21 -11.27 3.12 10.27
CA PHE A 21 -10.83 2.10 11.24
C PHE A 21 -9.54 1.37 10.85
N ALA A 22 -8.97 1.70 9.68
CA ALA A 22 -7.77 1.04 9.23
C ALA A 22 -6.47 1.66 9.75
N TYR A 23 -6.41 2.88 10.27
CA TYR A 23 -5.13 3.50 10.62
C TYR A 23 -5.21 4.23 11.96
N PRO A 24 -4.10 4.36 12.70
CA PRO A 24 -2.74 3.94 12.37
C PRO A 24 -2.51 2.41 12.48
N ARG A 25 -1.56 1.88 11.70
CA ARG A 25 -1.11 0.46 11.72
C ARG A 25 0.40 0.40 11.87
N HIS A 26 0.93 -0.73 12.35
CA HIS A 26 2.36 -1.02 12.25
C HIS A 26 2.63 -1.98 11.09
N CYS A 27 3.85 -1.95 10.54
CA CYS A 27 4.30 -3.00 9.62
C CYS A 27 4.85 -4.19 10.42
N ASP A 28 4.23 -5.36 10.24
CA ASP A 28 4.60 -6.60 10.93
C ASP A 28 5.96 -7.17 10.49
N LEU A 29 6.45 -6.74 9.32
CA LEU A 29 7.74 -7.17 8.77
C LEU A 29 8.90 -6.27 9.21
N CYS A 30 8.63 -5.10 9.78
CA CYS A 30 9.66 -4.16 10.21
C CYS A 30 10.21 -4.48 11.60
N GLN A 31 11.53 -4.41 11.73
CA GLN A 31 12.24 -4.51 13.01
C GLN A 31 13.24 -3.35 13.10
N PRO A 32 13.05 -2.35 13.98
CA PRO A 32 11.95 -2.20 14.94
C PRO A 32 10.58 -1.92 14.29
N LEU A 33 9.49 -2.14 15.04
CA LEU A 33 8.12 -1.88 14.60
C LEU A 33 7.97 -0.43 14.13
N PHE A 34 7.51 -0.26 12.88
CA PHE A 34 7.31 1.05 12.26
C PHE A 34 5.82 1.36 12.16
N MET A 35 5.36 2.41 12.86
CA MET A 35 3.96 2.86 12.85
C MET A 35 3.69 3.83 11.73
N ILE A 36 2.60 3.59 11.01
CA ILE A 36 2.20 4.29 9.80
C ILE A 36 0.78 4.79 10.00
N SER A 37 0.58 6.09 9.77
CA SER A 37 -0.70 6.77 10.00
C SER A 37 -1.56 6.87 8.74
N ASP A 38 -0.96 6.69 7.56
CA ASP A 38 -1.63 6.88 6.28
C ASP A 38 -1.54 5.64 5.39
N PRO A 39 -2.62 5.25 4.70
CA PRO A 39 -2.57 4.19 3.70
C PRO A 39 -1.57 4.45 2.58
N SER A 40 -1.43 5.71 2.18
CA SER A 40 -0.46 6.10 1.15
C SER A 40 0.99 5.92 1.61
N ASP A 41 1.27 6.20 2.89
CA ASP A 41 2.59 5.95 3.46
C ASP A 41 2.85 4.44 3.59
N PHE A 42 1.83 3.67 3.95
CA PHE A 42 1.92 2.21 4.03
C PHE A 42 2.28 1.58 2.68
N ALA A 43 1.61 2.02 1.62
CA ALA A 43 1.91 1.57 0.28
C ALA A 43 3.34 1.91 -0.16
N ARG A 44 3.80 3.13 0.15
CA ARG A 44 5.17 3.57 -0.12
C ARG A 44 6.20 2.79 0.69
N HIS A 45 5.88 2.50 1.95
CA HIS A 45 6.73 1.76 2.87
C HIS A 45 6.96 0.33 2.37
N LEU A 46 5.88 -0.43 2.12
CA LEU A 46 5.99 -1.79 1.59
C LEU A 46 6.78 -1.82 0.27
N ARG A 47 6.52 -0.86 -0.61
CA ARG A 47 7.25 -0.73 -1.89
C ARG A 47 8.74 -0.45 -1.73
N ARG A 48 9.17 0.30 -0.71
CA ARG A 48 10.59 0.67 -0.56
C ARG A 48 11.36 -0.32 0.32
N ILE A 49 10.69 -0.92 1.30
CA ILE A 49 11.33 -1.69 2.36
C ILE A 49 11.10 -3.20 2.17
N HIS A 50 9.90 -3.60 1.77
CA HIS A 50 9.48 -5.01 1.74
C HIS A 50 9.15 -5.56 0.34
N SER A 51 9.41 -4.78 -0.72
CA SER A 51 9.33 -5.28 -2.08
C SER A 51 10.66 -5.94 -2.47
N THR A 52 10.57 -7.09 -3.13
CA THR A 52 11.74 -7.67 -3.81
C THR A 52 11.67 -7.31 -5.28
N LYS A 53 12.75 -6.73 -5.83
CA LYS A 53 12.84 -6.37 -7.24
C LYS A 53 13.71 -7.38 -7.98
N GLU A 54 13.10 -8.16 -8.88
CA GLU A 54 13.76 -9.17 -9.70
C GLU A 54 13.78 -8.72 -11.17
N GLY A 55 14.94 -8.27 -11.68
CA GLY A 55 15.16 -7.83 -13.07
C GLY A 55 14.42 -6.55 -13.52
N GLY A 56 13.24 -6.28 -12.97
CA GLY A 56 12.30 -5.22 -13.34
C GLY A 56 10.92 -5.40 -12.72
N SER A 57 10.61 -6.62 -12.28
CA SER A 57 9.36 -6.98 -11.61
C SER A 57 9.45 -6.78 -10.10
N PHE A 58 8.34 -6.39 -9.47
CA PHE A 58 8.19 -6.25 -8.03
C PHE A 58 7.36 -7.41 -7.49
N VAL A 59 7.88 -8.08 -6.47
CA VAL A 59 7.23 -9.17 -5.76
C VAL A 59 6.77 -8.68 -4.39
N CYS A 60 5.52 -8.97 -4.04
CA CYS A 60 4.97 -8.63 -2.73
C CYS A 60 5.28 -9.75 -1.72
N ARG A 61 6.16 -9.44 -0.78
CA ARG A 61 6.48 -10.30 0.38
C ARG A 61 5.54 -10.08 1.56
N TYR A 62 4.65 -9.10 1.46
CA TYR A 62 3.69 -8.78 2.52
C TYR A 62 2.51 -9.75 2.44
N GLY A 63 2.62 -10.85 3.17
CA GLY A 63 1.62 -11.91 3.20
C GLY A 63 2.07 -13.11 4.05
N PRO A 64 1.18 -14.09 4.26
CA PRO A 64 1.45 -15.29 5.02
C PRO A 64 2.57 -16.09 4.33
N ASN A 65 3.48 -16.65 5.11
CA ASN A 65 4.68 -17.34 4.60
C ASN A 65 5.64 -16.44 3.80
N GLY A 66 5.55 -15.11 3.98
CA GLY A 66 6.43 -14.15 3.31
C GLY A 66 6.13 -13.96 1.83
N VAL A 67 4.90 -14.25 1.39
CA VAL A 67 4.46 -13.96 0.02
C VAL A 67 2.98 -13.67 -0.05
N CYS A 68 2.61 -12.65 -0.82
CA CYS A 68 1.22 -12.33 -1.05
C CYS A 68 0.61 -13.26 -2.11
N GLN A 69 -0.37 -14.07 -1.72
CA GLN A 69 -1.02 -15.06 -2.61
C GLN A 69 -1.87 -14.43 -3.72
N THR A 70 -2.17 -13.13 -3.65
CA THR A 70 -2.96 -12.43 -4.68
C THR A 70 -2.11 -11.94 -5.84
N LEU A 71 -0.77 -11.91 -5.69
CA LEU A 71 0.16 -11.54 -6.75
C LEU A 71 0.94 -12.78 -7.21
N PRO A 72 1.29 -12.87 -8.50
CA PRO A 72 2.14 -13.94 -9.00
C PRO A 72 3.55 -13.89 -8.40
N LEU A 73 4.16 -15.06 -8.20
CA LEU A 73 5.53 -15.21 -7.71
C LEU A 73 6.57 -14.60 -8.66
N GLU A 74 6.28 -14.58 -9.96
CA GLU A 74 7.12 -13.98 -11.01
C GLU A 74 7.26 -12.46 -10.87
N GLY A 75 6.43 -11.85 -10.02
CA GLY A 75 6.39 -10.41 -9.83
C GLY A 75 5.64 -9.67 -10.94
N VAL A 76 5.38 -8.39 -10.69
CA VAL A 76 4.58 -7.54 -11.59
C VAL A 76 5.26 -6.20 -11.82
N SER A 77 4.77 -5.44 -12.80
CA SER A 77 5.23 -4.06 -13.01
C SER A 77 5.02 -3.20 -11.77
N ASP A 78 5.84 -2.16 -11.64
CA ASP A 78 5.76 -1.19 -10.53
C ASP A 78 4.35 -0.60 -10.32
N ARG A 79 3.65 -0.30 -11.43
CA ARG A 79 2.28 0.24 -11.41
C ARG A 79 1.30 -0.78 -10.85
N ASP A 80 1.37 -2.02 -11.28
CA ASP A 80 0.51 -3.12 -10.82
C ASP A 80 0.79 -3.44 -9.36
N TYR A 81 2.06 -3.45 -8.95
CA TYR A 81 2.45 -3.61 -7.55
C TYR A 81 1.80 -2.51 -6.68
N ALA A 82 1.94 -1.24 -7.06
CA ALA A 82 1.34 -0.13 -6.31
C ALA A 82 -0.20 -0.16 -6.30
N ALA A 83 -0.84 -0.66 -7.35
CA ALA A 83 -2.29 -0.86 -7.38
C ALA A 83 -2.72 -2.03 -6.47
N HIS A 84 -1.97 -3.13 -6.48
CA HIS A 84 -2.18 -4.27 -5.60
C HIS A 84 -2.08 -3.88 -4.13
N ILE A 85 -1.01 -3.19 -3.72
CA ILE A 85 -0.82 -2.80 -2.31
C ILE A 85 -2.00 -1.94 -1.85
N ARG A 86 -2.44 -1.00 -2.69
CA ARG A 86 -3.58 -0.15 -2.36
C ARG A 86 -4.88 -0.94 -2.15
N LYS A 87 -5.14 -1.93 -2.99
CA LYS A 87 -6.38 -2.73 -2.94
C LYS A 87 -6.36 -3.85 -1.90
N CYS A 88 -5.21 -4.51 -1.72
CA CYS A 88 -5.09 -5.71 -0.88
C CYS A 88 -4.56 -5.42 0.52
N HIS A 89 -3.78 -4.36 0.70
CA HIS A 89 -3.09 -4.13 1.98
C HIS A 89 -3.42 -2.77 2.60
N THR A 90 -3.96 -1.81 1.84
CA THR A 90 -4.40 -0.52 2.41
C THR A 90 -5.91 -0.34 2.49
N SER A 91 -6.69 -1.01 1.63
CA SER A 91 -8.16 -0.96 1.70
C SER A 91 -8.68 -1.83 2.84
N SER A 92 -9.56 -1.28 3.69
CA SER A 92 -10.15 -2.00 4.82
C SER A 92 -10.84 -3.31 4.41
N ASP A 93 -11.47 -3.35 3.23
CA ASP A 93 -12.20 -4.54 2.75
C ASP A 93 -11.32 -5.79 2.78
N PHE A 94 -10.09 -5.69 2.25
CA PHE A 94 -9.19 -6.84 2.22
C PHE A 94 -8.52 -7.09 3.58
N ILE A 95 -8.22 -6.04 4.36
CA ILE A 95 -7.63 -6.19 5.69
C ILE A 95 -8.60 -6.92 6.64
N LEU A 96 -9.89 -6.57 6.60
CA LEU A 96 -10.91 -7.26 7.40
C LEU A 96 -11.10 -8.70 6.97
N VAL A 97 -11.14 -8.99 5.67
CA VAL A 97 -11.18 -10.38 5.18
C VAL A 97 -9.92 -11.15 5.62
N PHE A 98 -8.76 -10.51 5.64
CA PHE A 98 -7.52 -11.13 6.11
C PHE A 98 -7.57 -11.45 7.59
N ILE A 99 -7.95 -10.48 8.43
CA ILE A 99 -8.09 -10.68 9.88
C ILE A 99 -9.16 -11.74 10.15
N LEU A 100 -10.34 -11.65 9.53
CA LEU A 100 -11.42 -12.62 9.77
C LEU A 100 -11.12 -14.04 9.26
N LYS A 101 -10.23 -14.20 8.27
CA LYS A 101 -9.81 -15.52 7.80
C LYS A 101 -8.61 -16.10 8.55
N TYR A 102 -7.80 -15.26 9.21
CA TYR A 102 -6.53 -15.68 9.82
C TYR A 102 -6.40 -15.37 11.32
N ALA A 103 -7.38 -14.71 11.95
CA ALA A 103 -7.52 -14.63 13.41
C ALA A 103 -8.25 -15.87 13.95
#